data_AF-A0A2E2C9W0-F1
#
_entry.id   AF-A0A2E2C9W0-F1
#
_cell.length_a   1.000
_cell.length_b   1.000
_cell.length_c   1.000
_cell.angle_alpha   90.00
_cell.angle_beta   90.00
_cell.angle_gamma   90.00
#
_symmetry.space_group_name_H-M   'P 1'
#
loop_
_entity.id
_entity.type
_entity.pdbx_description
1 polymer ?
#
loop_
_entity_poly.entity_id
_entity_poly.type
_entity_poly.pdbx_seq_one_letter_code
_entity_poly.pdbx_strand_id
1 'polypeptide(L)'
;MNRYQEHWWHQAKSDHEAFLLLKSAGIAQCHTLHYLQMVTEKIAKAYFWRSGSPPPRSHAGFVHFLRFLGQIRQTDRERIATLFTFTNYNQFQSWLRSVLPIAYDLERISPALANNGPNTEYPWPHATPDSAPVNHDFSVWKSLTKGQGRDLMRLIQIAVNRFPEYADT
;
A
#
# COMPACT_ATOMS: atom_id res chain seq x y z
N MET A 1 18.00 2.58 -9.52
CA MET A 1 16.65 3.14 -9.79
C MET A 1 16.65 3.80 -11.16
N ASN A 2 15.60 3.61 -11.97
CA ASN A 2 15.41 4.30 -13.25
C ASN A 2 14.41 5.47 -13.17
N ARG A 3 14.39 6.34 -14.19
CA ARG A 3 13.52 7.54 -14.24
C ARG A 3 12.03 7.27 -14.02
N TYR A 4 11.53 6.10 -14.45
CA TYR A 4 10.11 5.77 -14.27
C TYR A 4 9.81 5.44 -12.82
N GLN A 5 10.70 4.71 -12.15
CA GLN A 5 10.60 4.45 -10.71
C GLN A 5 10.60 5.77 -9.93
N GLU A 6 11.44 6.74 -10.30
CA GLU A 6 11.47 8.07 -9.69
C GLU A 6 10.14 8.81 -9.79
N HIS A 7 9.52 8.87 -10.98
CA HIS A 7 8.23 9.53 -11.15
C HIS A 7 7.12 8.92 -10.29
N TRP A 8 7.02 7.58 -10.28
CA TRP A 8 6.03 6.89 -9.46
C TRP A 8 6.30 7.03 -7.97
N TRP A 9 7.57 7.00 -7.55
CA TRP A 9 7.97 7.19 -6.16
C TRP A 9 7.67 8.60 -5.67
N HIS A 10 7.98 9.64 -6.45
CA HIS A 10 7.63 11.02 -6.10
C HIS A 10 6.13 11.20 -5.93
N GLN A 11 5.32 10.59 -6.79
CA GLN A 11 3.87 10.64 -6.63
C GLN A 11 3.41 9.88 -5.37
N ALA A 12 3.96 8.69 -5.08
CA ALA A 12 3.66 7.95 -3.86
C ALA A 12 4.03 8.75 -2.59
N LYS A 13 5.13 9.51 -2.63
CA LYS A 13 5.53 10.40 -1.54
C LYS A 13 4.54 11.53 -1.32
N SER A 14 4.12 12.20 -2.39
CA SER A 14 3.09 13.25 -2.33
C SER A 14 1.76 12.72 -1.76
N ASP A 15 1.31 11.55 -2.23
CA ASP A 15 0.09 10.92 -1.70
C ASP A 15 0.23 10.56 -0.21
N HIS A 16 1.44 10.16 0.22
CA HIS A 16 1.71 9.81 1.60
C HIS A 16 1.69 11.04 2.51
N GLU A 17 2.21 12.18 2.04
CA GLU A 17 2.11 13.46 2.74
C GLU A 17 0.64 13.90 2.89
N ALA A 18 -0.17 13.75 1.84
CA ALA A 18 -1.61 13.99 1.90
C ALA A 18 -2.30 13.04 2.89
N PHE A 19 -2.01 11.73 2.85
CA PHE A 19 -2.52 10.76 3.82
C PHE A 19 -2.24 11.20 5.27
N LEU A 20 -1.02 11.62 5.59
CA LEU A 20 -0.65 12.07 6.94
C LEU A 20 -1.44 13.32 7.37
N LEU A 21 -1.61 14.28 6.46
CA LEU A 21 -2.36 15.51 6.71
C LEU A 21 -3.85 15.22 6.98
N LEU A 22 -4.48 14.38 6.16
CA LEU A 22 -5.90 14.06 6.32
C LEU A 22 -6.15 13.21 7.56
N LYS A 23 -5.25 12.27 7.85
CA LYS A 23 -5.28 11.46 9.08
C LYS A 23 -5.17 12.31 10.34
N SER A 24 -4.33 13.35 10.33
CA SER A 24 -4.19 14.26 11.49
C SER A 24 -5.37 15.22 11.62
N ALA A 25 -5.96 15.65 10.51
CA ALA A 25 -7.15 16.49 10.49
C ALA A 25 -8.43 15.77 10.95
N GLY A 26 -8.42 14.43 11.00
CA GLY A 26 -9.57 13.65 11.48
C GLY A 26 -10.78 13.71 10.56
N ILE A 27 -10.58 13.94 9.26
CA ILE A 27 -11.67 13.96 8.29
C ILE A 27 -12.23 12.56 8.02
N ALA A 28 -13.31 12.47 7.23
CA ALA A 28 -13.97 11.21 6.92
C ALA A 28 -12.99 10.12 6.45
N GLN A 29 -13.20 8.89 6.94
CA GLN A 29 -12.27 7.77 6.75
C GLN A 29 -11.98 7.47 5.28
N CYS A 30 -12.98 7.62 4.40
CA CYS A 30 -12.84 7.37 2.97
C CYS A 30 -11.70 8.19 2.34
N HIS A 31 -11.52 9.45 2.73
CA HIS A 31 -10.44 10.29 2.19
C HIS A 31 -9.07 9.82 2.67
N THR A 32 -8.94 9.53 3.97
CA THR A 32 -7.68 9.01 4.52
C THR A 32 -7.31 7.66 3.88
N LEU A 33 -8.29 6.76 3.74
CA LEU A 33 -8.10 5.46 3.12
C LEU A 33 -7.80 5.55 1.63
N HIS A 34 -8.43 6.48 0.90
CA HIS A 34 -8.16 6.71 -0.51
C HIS A 34 -6.68 7.03 -0.73
N TYR A 35 -6.14 8.00 0.01
CA TYR A 35 -4.73 8.34 -0.12
C TYR A 35 -3.81 7.18 0.31
N LEU A 36 -4.14 6.44 1.36
CA LEU A 36 -3.36 5.27 1.75
C LEU A 36 -3.36 4.20 0.64
N GLN A 37 -4.51 3.92 0.01
CA GLN A 37 -4.61 3.00 -1.11
C GLN A 37 -3.75 3.50 -2.29
N MET A 38 -3.81 4.78 -2.62
CA MET A 38 -2.99 5.38 -3.68
C MET A 38 -1.48 5.27 -3.40
N VAL A 39 -1.04 5.49 -2.15
CA VAL A 39 0.35 5.27 -1.75
C VAL A 39 0.79 3.85 -2.06
N THR A 40 -0.01 2.87 -1.63
CA THR A 40 0.33 1.44 -1.80
C THR A 40 0.37 1.00 -3.26
N GLU A 41 -0.52 1.54 -4.09
CA GLU A 41 -0.52 1.29 -5.53
C GLU A 41 0.72 1.90 -6.20
N LYS A 42 1.03 3.16 -5.89
CA LYS A 42 2.12 3.88 -6.57
C LYS A 42 3.50 3.41 -6.12
N ILE A 43 3.68 3.02 -4.86
CA ILE A 43 4.94 2.41 -4.41
C ILE A 43 5.16 1.04 -5.06
N ALA A 44 4.10 0.25 -5.26
CA ALA A 44 4.20 -1.02 -5.98
C ALA A 44 4.56 -0.78 -7.45
N LYS A 45 3.91 0.19 -8.12
CA LYS A 45 4.26 0.57 -9.50
C LYS A 45 5.70 1.07 -9.61
N ALA A 46 6.14 1.93 -8.69
CA ALA A 46 7.52 2.38 -8.62
C ALA A 46 8.48 1.20 -8.51
N TYR A 47 8.19 0.23 -7.63
CA TYR A 47 9.04 -0.95 -7.49
C TYR A 47 9.08 -1.79 -8.78
N PHE A 48 7.94 -2.07 -9.41
CA PHE A 48 7.89 -2.96 -10.58
C PHE A 48 8.44 -2.36 -11.88
N TRP A 49 8.57 -1.03 -11.96
CA TRP A 49 9.31 -0.37 -13.05
C TRP A 49 10.79 -0.74 -13.10
N ARG A 50 11.35 -1.42 -12.08
CA ARG A 50 12.71 -1.98 -12.10
C ARG A 50 12.98 -2.95 -13.25
N SER A 51 11.94 -3.55 -13.83
CA SER A 51 12.07 -4.43 -15.01
C SER A 51 12.39 -3.67 -16.29
N GLY A 52 12.32 -2.34 -16.28
CA GLY A 52 12.46 -1.48 -17.46
C GLY A 52 11.20 -1.46 -18.35
N SER A 53 10.18 -2.25 -18.02
CA SER A 53 8.91 -2.33 -18.75
C SER A 53 7.74 -1.84 -17.88
N PRO A 54 6.67 -1.29 -18.48
CA PRO A 54 5.54 -0.81 -17.74
C PRO A 54 4.87 -1.95 -16.96
N PRO A 55 4.60 -1.80 -15.65
CA PRO A 55 3.82 -2.76 -14.90
C PRO A 55 2.36 -2.77 -15.41
N PRO A 56 1.60 -3.87 -15.19
CA PRO A 56 0.20 -3.94 -15.56
C PRO A 56 -0.61 -2.75 -15.01
N ARG A 57 -1.57 -2.25 -15.78
CA ARG A 57 -2.55 -1.25 -15.31
C ARG A 57 -3.56 -1.92 -14.39
N SER A 58 -3.17 -2.14 -13.14
CA SER A 58 -4.01 -2.75 -12.09
C SER A 58 -3.84 -2.01 -10.77
N HIS A 59 -4.90 -1.98 -9.98
CA HIS A 59 -4.91 -1.48 -8.60
C HIS A 59 -4.46 -2.54 -7.59
N ALA A 60 -4.31 -3.81 -8.01
CA ALA A 60 -3.91 -4.94 -7.15
C ALA A 60 -2.37 -5.12 -7.09
N GLY A 61 -1.61 -4.04 -6.93
CA GLY A 61 -0.13 -4.09 -7.01
C GLY A 61 0.59 -4.32 -5.68
N PHE A 62 0.00 -3.90 -4.57
CA PHE A 62 0.62 -3.88 -3.25
C PHE A 62 0.79 -5.27 -2.63
N VAL A 63 -0.20 -6.16 -2.75
CA VAL A 63 -0.08 -7.56 -2.31
C VAL A 63 1.06 -8.25 -3.05
N HIS A 64 1.19 -7.99 -4.37
CA HIS A 64 2.31 -8.50 -5.15
C HIS A 64 3.64 -7.91 -4.67
N PHE A 65 3.71 -6.60 -4.43
CA PHE A 65 4.90 -5.96 -3.87
C PHE A 65 5.36 -6.61 -2.56
N LEU A 66 4.45 -6.84 -1.60
CA LEU A 66 4.78 -7.51 -0.34
C LEU A 66 5.27 -8.95 -0.55
N ARG A 67 4.66 -9.70 -1.47
CA ARG A 67 5.12 -11.05 -1.83
C ARG A 67 6.54 -11.03 -2.41
N PHE A 68 6.85 -10.04 -3.26
CA PHE A 68 8.19 -9.86 -3.82
C PHE A 68 9.24 -9.54 -2.76
N LEU A 69 8.92 -8.68 -1.77
CA LEU A 69 9.81 -8.44 -0.63
C LEU A 69 10.09 -9.73 0.16
N GLY A 70 9.12 -10.65 0.21
CA GLY A 70 9.27 -11.98 0.79
C GLY A 70 9.97 -13.01 -0.10
N GLN A 71 10.50 -12.62 -1.27
CA GLN A 71 11.18 -13.48 -2.24
C GLN A 71 12.49 -12.90 -2.77
N ILE A 72 13.06 -11.90 -2.09
CA ILE A 72 14.31 -11.24 -2.50
C ILE A 72 15.51 -12.19 -2.51
N ARG A 73 16.50 -11.84 -3.34
CA ARG A 73 17.77 -12.56 -3.55
C ARG A 73 18.49 -12.74 -2.22
N GLN A 74 19.16 -13.88 -2.06
CA GLN A 74 19.83 -14.25 -0.79
C GLN A 74 20.82 -13.19 -0.30
N THR A 75 21.51 -12.52 -1.22
CA THR A 75 22.47 -11.44 -0.95
C THR A 75 21.84 -10.19 -0.31
N ASP A 76 20.54 -9.95 -0.52
CA ASP A 76 19.85 -8.75 -0.06
C ASP A 76 18.94 -8.99 1.15
N ARG A 77 18.70 -10.26 1.51
CA ARG A 77 17.71 -10.68 2.52
C ARG A 77 17.84 -9.94 3.85
N GLU A 78 19.00 -10.02 4.48
CA GLU A 78 19.21 -9.43 5.81
C GLU A 78 19.25 -7.91 5.76
N ARG A 79 19.81 -7.34 4.69
CA ARG A 79 19.84 -5.90 4.47
C ARG A 79 18.44 -5.32 4.37
N ILE A 80 17.56 -5.95 3.56
CA ILE A 80 16.18 -5.50 3.39
C ILE A 80 15.33 -5.77 4.63
N ALA A 81 15.51 -6.90 5.31
CA ALA A 81 14.84 -7.14 6.58
C ALA A 81 15.17 -6.05 7.61
N THR A 82 16.47 -5.72 7.74
CA THR A 82 16.96 -4.64 8.61
C THR A 82 16.43 -3.28 8.19
N LEU A 83 16.37 -3.00 6.88
CA LEU A 83 15.80 -1.77 6.32
C LEU A 83 14.38 -1.52 6.84
N PHE A 84 13.57 -2.58 6.87
CA PHE A 84 12.20 -2.59 7.38
C PHE A 84 12.09 -2.88 8.88
N THR A 85 13.19 -2.75 9.62
CA THR A 85 13.26 -2.85 11.10
C THR A 85 13.00 -4.25 11.68
N PHE A 86 13.20 -5.29 10.89
CA PHE A 86 13.14 -6.68 11.35
C PHE A 86 14.53 -7.19 11.74
N THR A 87 14.57 -8.12 12.69
CA THR A 87 15.83 -8.69 13.21
C THR A 87 16.53 -9.56 12.17
N ASN A 88 15.74 -10.28 11.37
CA ASN A 88 16.25 -11.14 10.31
C ASN A 88 15.18 -11.38 9.24
N TYR A 89 15.60 -11.93 8.11
CA TYR A 89 14.72 -12.20 6.97
C TYR A 89 13.59 -13.20 7.26
N ASN A 90 13.82 -14.22 8.09
CA ASN A 90 12.77 -15.20 8.41
C ASN A 90 11.61 -14.54 9.17
N GLN A 91 11.92 -13.66 10.12
CA GLN A 91 10.92 -12.86 10.83
C GLN A 91 10.18 -11.94 9.88
N PHE A 92 10.90 -11.24 9.00
CA PHE A 92 10.31 -10.35 7.99
C PHE A 92 9.35 -11.10 7.05
N GLN A 93 9.80 -12.23 6.49
CA GLN A 93 9.00 -13.04 5.57
C GLN A 93 7.75 -13.61 6.25
N SER A 94 7.86 -14.10 7.49
CA SER A 94 6.71 -14.58 8.26
C SER A 94 5.70 -13.47 8.51
N TRP A 95 6.19 -12.30 8.93
CA TRP A 95 5.35 -11.13 9.16
C TRP A 95 4.66 -10.67 7.86
N LEU A 96 5.36 -10.62 6.73
CA LEU A 96 4.79 -10.26 5.42
C LEU A 96 3.59 -11.14 5.09
N ARG A 97 3.71 -12.47 5.27
CA ARG A 97 2.60 -13.41 5.05
C ARG A 97 1.41 -13.12 5.96
N SER A 98 1.65 -12.79 7.23
CA SER A 98 0.59 -12.51 8.20
C SER A 98 -0.21 -11.24 7.89
N VAL A 99 0.40 -10.23 7.25
CA VAL A 99 -0.26 -8.96 6.91
C VAL A 99 -0.92 -8.93 5.52
N LEU A 100 -0.71 -9.96 4.69
CA LEU A 100 -1.32 -10.03 3.36
C LEU A 100 -2.84 -9.87 3.35
N PRO A 101 -3.63 -10.43 4.29
CA PRO A 101 -5.08 -10.21 4.32
C PRO A 101 -5.45 -8.73 4.47
N ILE A 102 -4.76 -7.99 5.36
CA ILE A 102 -5.02 -6.55 5.57
C ILE A 102 -4.63 -5.76 4.31
N ALA A 103 -3.51 -6.12 3.67
CA ALA A 103 -3.08 -5.49 2.42
C ALA A 103 -4.08 -5.74 1.28
N TYR A 104 -4.64 -6.95 1.19
CA TYR A 104 -5.67 -7.29 0.21
C TYR A 104 -6.96 -6.50 0.43
N ASP A 105 -7.42 -6.38 1.68
CA ASP A 105 -8.59 -5.56 2.01
C ASP A 105 -8.35 -4.09 1.67
N LEU A 106 -7.14 -3.58 1.88
CA LEU A 106 -6.75 -2.21 1.52
C LEU A 106 -6.74 -1.98 0.00
N GLU A 107 -6.35 -2.95 -0.82
CA GLU A 107 -6.46 -2.81 -2.28
C GLU A 107 -7.92 -2.78 -2.75
N ARG A 108 -8.77 -3.60 -2.13
CA ARG A 108 -10.17 -3.80 -2.54
C ARG A 108 -11.09 -2.61 -2.32
N ILE A 109 -10.67 -1.60 -1.58
CA ILE A 109 -11.44 -0.35 -1.43
C ILE A 109 -11.29 0.59 -2.63
N SER A 110 -10.46 0.23 -3.61
CA SER A 110 -10.44 0.89 -4.92
C SER A 110 -11.72 0.55 -5.72
N PRO A 111 -12.30 1.50 -6.46
CA PRO A 111 -13.53 1.26 -7.24
C PRO A 111 -13.42 0.09 -8.21
N ALA A 112 -12.26 -0.07 -8.85
CA ALA A 112 -12.00 -1.13 -9.82
C ALA A 112 -11.99 -2.55 -9.22
N LEU A 113 -11.77 -2.68 -7.90
CA LEU A 113 -11.68 -3.96 -7.19
C LEU A 113 -12.87 -4.19 -6.24
N ALA A 114 -13.68 -3.16 -6.00
CA ALA A 114 -14.79 -3.21 -5.07
C ALA A 114 -16.04 -3.95 -5.61
N ASN A 115 -16.12 -4.18 -6.93
CA ASN A 115 -17.24 -4.90 -7.58
C ASN A 115 -18.63 -4.37 -7.17
N ASN A 116 -18.88 -3.07 -7.33
CA ASN A 116 -20.08 -2.36 -6.85
C ASN A 116 -20.30 -2.39 -5.33
N GLY A 117 -19.30 -2.78 -4.55
CA GLY A 117 -19.30 -2.72 -3.10
C GLY A 117 -18.63 -1.46 -2.53
N PRO A 118 -18.37 -1.47 -1.21
CA PRO A 118 -17.71 -0.38 -0.52
C PRO A 118 -16.37 -0.01 -1.16
N ASN A 119 -16.23 1.26 -1.50
CA ASN A 119 -15.02 1.86 -2.05
C ASN A 119 -14.85 3.27 -1.51
N THR A 120 -13.67 3.87 -1.68
CA THR A 120 -13.38 5.18 -1.08
C THR A 120 -13.83 6.39 -1.91
N GLU A 121 -14.27 6.20 -3.15
CA GLU A 121 -14.43 7.31 -4.12
C GLU A 121 -15.89 7.58 -4.50
N TYR A 122 -16.64 6.55 -4.89
CA TYR A 122 -17.97 6.68 -5.46
C TYR A 122 -19.03 6.06 -4.57
N PRO A 123 -20.24 6.63 -4.52
CA PRO A 123 -21.42 5.93 -4.03
C PRO A 123 -21.60 4.56 -4.71
N TRP A 124 -22.16 3.61 -3.99
CA TRP A 124 -22.41 2.26 -4.48
C TRP A 124 -23.81 1.76 -4.09
N PRO A 125 -24.36 0.76 -4.81
CA PRO A 125 -23.91 0.26 -6.13
C PRO A 125 -23.94 1.35 -7.21
N HIS A 126 -23.12 1.23 -8.28
CA HIS A 126 -22.94 2.32 -9.25
C HIS A 126 -24.25 2.77 -9.94
N ALA A 127 -25.11 1.83 -10.34
CA ALA A 127 -26.33 2.12 -11.09
C ALA A 127 -27.48 2.67 -10.24
N THR A 128 -27.52 2.31 -8.95
CA THR A 128 -28.59 2.70 -8.02
C THR A 128 -27.97 2.91 -6.63
N PRO A 129 -27.28 4.03 -6.39
CA PRO A 129 -26.54 4.20 -5.16
C PRO A 129 -27.46 4.27 -3.94
N ASP A 130 -27.17 3.46 -2.93
CA ASP A 130 -27.83 3.48 -1.62
C ASP A 130 -26.87 3.86 -0.48
N SER A 131 -25.56 3.82 -0.77
CA SER A 131 -24.48 4.01 0.19
C SER A 131 -23.46 4.99 -0.37
N ALA A 132 -22.86 5.80 0.52
CA ALA A 132 -21.79 6.73 0.17
C ALA A 132 -20.53 6.46 1.02
N PRO A 133 -19.32 6.60 0.45
CA PRO A 133 -18.06 6.39 1.16
C PRO A 133 -17.95 7.17 2.47
N VAL A 134 -18.43 8.42 2.47
CA VAL A 134 -18.35 9.34 3.61
C VAL A 134 -19.14 8.84 4.84
N ASN A 135 -20.17 8.02 4.62
CA ASN A 135 -21.04 7.48 5.67
C ASN A 135 -20.67 6.04 6.07
N HIS A 136 -19.66 5.45 5.43
CA HIS A 136 -19.33 4.04 5.61
C HIS A 136 -18.18 3.83 6.60
N ASP A 137 -18.33 2.85 7.49
CA ASP A 137 -17.31 2.43 8.44
C ASP A 137 -16.48 1.28 7.86
N PHE A 138 -15.29 1.60 7.38
CA PHE A 138 -14.44 0.64 6.69
C PHE A 138 -13.75 -0.31 7.68
N SER A 139 -14.05 -1.61 7.59
CA SER A 139 -13.44 -2.62 8.46
C SER A 139 -11.90 -2.63 8.39
N VAL A 140 -11.33 -2.40 7.21
CA VAL A 140 -9.87 -2.31 7.01
C VAL A 140 -9.23 -1.21 7.85
N TRP A 141 -9.94 -0.10 8.11
CA TRP A 141 -9.44 0.96 8.98
C TRP A 141 -9.28 0.49 10.43
N LYS A 142 -10.22 -0.32 10.92
CA LYS A 142 -10.14 -0.92 12.27
C LYS A 142 -8.95 -1.88 12.38
N SER A 143 -8.67 -2.63 11.31
CA SER A 143 -7.51 -3.52 11.22
C SER A 143 -6.20 -2.74 11.17
N LEU A 144 -6.12 -1.68 10.35
CA LEU A 144 -4.93 -0.84 10.19
C LEU A 144 -4.57 -0.10 11.48
N THR A 145 -5.54 0.30 12.29
CA THR A 145 -5.29 1.09 13.51
C THR A 145 -4.87 0.26 14.74
N LYS A 146 -4.73 -1.07 14.61
CA LYS A 146 -4.40 -1.99 15.72
C LYS A 146 -3.33 -3.01 15.33
N GLY A 147 -2.66 -3.58 16.33
CA GLY A 147 -1.74 -4.73 16.18
C GLY A 147 -0.81 -4.61 14.96
N GLN A 148 -0.78 -5.66 14.15
CA GLN A 148 0.03 -5.76 12.92
C GLN A 148 -0.37 -4.76 11.82
N GLY A 149 -1.58 -4.20 11.85
CA GLY A 149 -1.99 -3.14 10.92
C GLY A 149 -1.21 -1.84 11.15
N ARG A 150 -0.88 -1.52 12.41
CA ARG A 150 0.00 -0.38 12.71
C ARG A 150 1.41 -0.60 12.19
N ASP A 151 1.89 -1.83 12.31
CA ASP A 151 3.19 -2.22 11.76
C ASP A 151 3.18 -2.15 10.24
N LEU A 152 2.07 -2.50 9.59
CA LEU A 152 1.91 -2.35 8.13
C LEU A 152 1.94 -0.87 7.72
N MET A 153 1.25 0.02 8.44
CA MET A 153 1.36 1.47 8.18
C MET A 153 2.80 1.98 8.36
N ARG A 154 3.52 1.47 9.35
CA ARG A 154 4.95 1.78 9.56
C ARG A 154 5.81 1.26 8.40
N LEU A 155 5.54 0.05 7.90
CA LEU A 155 6.23 -0.49 6.73
C LEU A 155 5.97 0.38 5.51
N ILE A 156 4.73 0.80 5.25
CA ILE A 156 4.39 1.68 4.12
C ILE A 156 5.16 2.99 4.21
N GLN A 157 5.23 3.59 5.40
CA GLN A 157 6.02 4.79 5.64
C GLN A 157 7.51 4.58 5.31
N ILE A 158 8.10 3.45 5.76
CA ILE A 158 9.49 3.10 5.47
C ILE A 158 9.68 2.87 3.97
N ALA A 159 8.76 2.15 3.32
CA ALA A 159 8.77 1.86 1.89
C ALA A 159 8.83 3.15 1.08
N VAL A 160 7.97 4.13 1.42
CA VAL A 160 7.98 5.44 0.78
C VAL A 160 9.26 6.21 1.07
N ASN A 161 9.71 6.30 2.33
CA ASN A 161 10.84 7.15 2.68
C ASN A 161 12.19 6.61 2.21
N ARG A 162 12.34 5.28 2.15
CA ARG A 162 13.60 4.58 1.88
C ARG A 162 13.59 3.89 0.52
N PHE A 163 12.67 4.25 -0.37
CA PHE A 163 12.52 3.62 -1.69
C PHE A 163 13.84 3.46 -2.46
N PRO A 164 14.73 4.48 -2.54
CA PRO A 164 16.01 4.34 -3.26
C PRO A 164 16.91 3.21 -2.74
N GLU A 165 16.78 2.83 -1.47
CA GLU A 165 17.64 1.83 -0.82
C GLU A 165 17.25 0.39 -1.20
N TYR A 166 16.05 0.18 -1.74
CA TYR A 166 15.55 -1.14 -2.16
C TYR A 166 14.96 -1.18 -3.57
N ALA A 167 15.01 -0.06 -4.31
CA ALA A 167 14.40 0.05 -5.64
C ALA A 167 14.90 -1.00 -6.65
N ASP A 168 16.11 -1.54 -6.45
CA ASP A 168 16.77 -2.45 -7.40
C ASP A 168 16.93 -3.89 -6.88
N THR A 169 16.53 -4.21 -5.64
CA THR A 169 16.75 -5.53 -4.99
C THR A 169 15.90 -6.65 -5.52
#